data_AF-U2DEX4-F1
#
_entry.id   AF-U2DEX4-F1
#
_cell.length_a   1.000
_cell.length_b   1.000
_cell.length_c   1.000
_cell.angle_alpha   90.00
_cell.angle_beta   90.00
_cell.angle_gamma   90.00
#
_symmetry.space_group_name_H-M   'P 1'
#
loop_
_entity.id
_entity.type
_entity.pdbx_description
1 polymer ?
#
loop_
_entity_poly.entity_id
_entity_poly.type
_entity_poly.pdbx_seq_one_letter_code
_entity_poly.pdbx_strand_id
1 'polypeptide(L)'
;MSQSREEVQDYIDDLEEDAEEIEEQARQFFSSLDTEKKRVRASIMSNKKSPKTFWVDPEGALRDTQRDLKRQYESWYTRSENLVAEYLPGRLDEFEEARSEIKEYFDLDKPSAGRGWENAFNGFVDLFDEQRHILNSVPGRIESATLEAWQQISRRVEKEEIQQARELFDEDFVRASGVVAAVALERHLLTLCENSEEVEEYEPNHGISRLAQTLHEADVIEKTTWNDLKALASIRETCAHAEEPKKPAVRRLINDSEDFIRRNPLH
;
A
#
# COMPACT_ATOMS: atom_id res chain seq x y z
N MET A 1 16.10 6.89 -8.00
CA MET A 1 16.56 7.05 -6.61
C MET A 1 15.35 6.68 -5.77
N SER A 2 15.42 5.61 -4.98
CA SER A 2 14.26 5.21 -4.17
C SER A 2 14.06 6.27 -3.10
N GLN A 3 13.02 7.09 -3.23
CA GLN A 3 12.58 7.96 -2.15
C GLN A 3 12.12 7.08 -0.97
N SER A 4 12.34 7.53 0.25
CA SER A 4 11.85 6.84 1.44
C SER A 4 10.33 7.01 1.55
N ARG A 5 9.65 6.09 2.25
CA ARG A 5 8.19 6.17 2.47
C ARG A 5 7.77 7.51 3.06
N GLU A 6 8.54 8.01 4.03
CA GLU A 6 8.28 9.28 4.71
C GLU A 6 8.36 10.45 3.73
N GLU A 7 9.38 10.50 2.87
CA GLU A 7 9.49 11.51 1.81
C GLU A 7 8.33 11.46 0.81
N VAL A 8 7.84 10.26 0.48
CA VAL A 8 6.67 10.11 -0.41
C VAL A 8 5.38 10.53 0.30
N GLN A 9 5.24 10.22 1.59
CA GLN A 9 4.08 10.63 2.38
C GLN A 9 4.01 12.16 2.49
N ASP A 10 5.11 12.82 2.88
CA ASP A 10 5.18 14.28 2.97
C ASP A 10 4.81 14.94 1.63
N TYR A 11 5.28 14.36 0.52
CA TYR A 11 4.97 14.86 -0.82
C TYR A 11 3.50 14.65 -1.23
N ILE A 12 2.85 13.59 -0.73
CA ILE A 12 1.41 13.37 -0.92
C ILE A 12 0.60 14.33 -0.05
N ASP A 13 1.04 14.59 1.17
CA ASP A 13 0.37 15.56 2.06
C ASP A 13 0.38 16.96 1.43
N ASP A 14 1.52 17.39 0.86
CA ASP A 14 1.61 18.62 0.06
C ASP A 14 0.62 18.65 -1.13
N LEU A 15 0.39 17.48 -1.77
CA LEU A 15 -0.55 17.36 -2.88
C LEU A 15 -2.00 17.36 -2.41
N GLU A 16 -2.29 16.89 -1.20
CA GLU A 16 -3.62 16.99 -0.60
C GLU A 16 -3.95 18.43 -0.20
N GLU A 17 -2.98 19.19 0.33
CA GLU A 17 -3.16 20.63 0.57
C GLU A 17 -3.50 21.37 -0.75
N ASP A 18 -2.74 21.11 -1.82
CA ASP A 18 -3.03 21.65 -3.16
C ASP A 18 -4.44 21.23 -3.63
N ALA A 19 -4.87 19.99 -3.35
CA ALA A 19 -6.18 19.48 -3.75
C ALA A 19 -7.32 20.18 -3.01
N GLU A 20 -7.17 20.45 -1.72
CA GLU A 20 -8.15 21.20 -0.93
C GLU A 20 -8.33 22.63 -1.46
N GLU A 21 -7.22 23.30 -1.84
CA GLU A 21 -7.28 24.62 -2.46
C GLU A 21 -8.00 24.59 -3.82
N ILE A 22 -7.74 23.57 -4.64
CA ILE A 22 -8.42 23.36 -5.93
C ILE A 22 -9.92 23.16 -5.73
N GLU A 23 -10.33 22.34 -4.76
CA GLU A 23 -11.75 22.08 -4.48
C GLU A 23 -12.49 23.35 -4.06
N GLU A 24 -11.90 24.15 -3.15
CA GLU A 24 -12.48 25.43 -2.71
C GLU A 24 -12.60 26.43 -3.88
N GLN A 25 -11.56 26.53 -4.73
CA GLN A 25 -11.63 27.35 -5.93
C GLN A 25 -12.67 26.84 -6.94
N ALA A 26 -12.79 25.52 -7.10
CA ALA A 26 -13.83 24.92 -7.93
C ALA A 26 -15.21 25.30 -7.41
N ARG A 27 -15.44 25.23 -6.10
CA ARG A 27 -16.70 25.64 -5.48
C ARG A 27 -17.05 27.10 -5.78
N GLN A 28 -16.07 28.00 -5.66
CA GLN A 28 -16.23 29.42 -5.99
C GLN A 28 -16.54 29.63 -7.47
N PHE A 29 -15.85 28.92 -8.35
CA PHE A 29 -16.10 28.95 -9.79
C PHE A 29 -17.52 28.47 -10.14
N PHE A 30 -17.90 27.26 -9.73
CA PHE A 30 -19.20 26.67 -10.07
C PHE A 30 -20.36 27.48 -9.50
N SER A 31 -20.27 27.93 -8.24
CA SER A 31 -21.32 28.78 -7.64
C SER A 31 -21.52 30.11 -8.36
N SER A 32 -20.45 30.65 -8.95
CA SER A 32 -20.51 31.89 -9.74
C SER A 32 -21.16 31.70 -11.12
N LEU A 33 -21.16 30.48 -11.67
CA LEU A 33 -21.79 30.18 -12.96
C LEU A 33 -23.27 30.55 -12.99
N ASP A 34 -23.97 30.46 -11.86
CA ASP A 34 -25.42 30.70 -11.75
C ASP A 34 -25.89 32.06 -12.30
N THR A 35 -24.95 33.01 -12.37
CA THR A 35 -25.12 34.36 -12.91
C THR A 35 -25.09 34.44 -14.45
N GLU A 36 -24.59 33.42 -15.16
CA GLU A 36 -24.29 33.44 -16.60
C GLU A 36 -25.13 32.46 -17.46
N LYS A 37 -26.19 31.83 -16.93
CA LYS A 37 -27.03 30.89 -17.72
C LYS A 37 -27.85 31.54 -18.82
N LYS A 38 -27.95 30.86 -19.97
CA LYS A 38 -28.91 31.14 -21.05
C LYS A 38 -29.96 30.04 -21.19
N ARG A 39 -31.21 30.45 -21.46
CA ARG A 39 -32.32 29.54 -21.80
C ARG A 39 -32.49 29.46 -23.31
N VAL A 40 -32.44 28.25 -23.87
CA VAL A 40 -32.70 28.00 -25.29
C VAL A 40 -34.00 27.20 -25.43
N ARG A 41 -34.92 27.67 -26.27
CA ARG A 41 -36.13 26.93 -26.64
C ARG A 41 -35.80 26.02 -27.83
N ALA A 42 -36.13 24.73 -27.72
CA ALA A 42 -36.04 23.82 -28.86
C ALA A 42 -37.01 24.29 -29.97
N SER A 43 -36.55 24.27 -31.22
CA SER A 43 -37.35 24.64 -32.40
C SER A 43 -38.65 23.84 -32.50
N ILE A 44 -39.70 24.48 -33.04
CA ILE A 44 -41.14 24.15 -33.01
C ILE A 44 -41.51 22.91 -33.87
N MET A 45 -40.71 21.83 -33.85
CA MET A 45 -41.05 20.57 -34.55
C MET A 45 -41.02 19.33 -33.65
N SER A 46 -41.13 19.51 -32.33
CA SER A 46 -41.33 18.39 -31.41
C SER A 46 -42.17 18.84 -30.22
N ASN A 47 -43.43 18.43 -30.24
CA ASN A 47 -44.38 18.64 -29.16
C ASN A 47 -43.88 17.83 -27.95
N LYS A 48 -43.39 18.51 -26.89
CA LYS A 48 -42.88 17.99 -25.58
C LYS A 48 -41.34 17.95 -25.37
N LYS A 49 -40.61 19.07 -25.49
CA LYS A 49 -39.36 19.24 -24.71
C LYS A 49 -39.33 20.61 -24.03
N SER A 50 -39.22 20.61 -22.71
CA SER A 50 -39.00 21.80 -21.88
C SER A 50 -37.77 22.59 -22.39
N PRO A 51 -37.72 23.93 -22.19
CA PRO A 51 -36.54 24.72 -22.53
C PRO A 51 -35.29 24.13 -21.88
N LYS A 52 -34.20 23.99 -22.64
CA LYS A 52 -32.91 23.57 -22.09
C LYS A 52 -32.14 24.81 -21.62
N THR A 53 -31.54 24.73 -20.46
CA THR A 53 -30.69 25.77 -19.89
C THR A 53 -29.24 25.31 -19.98
N PHE A 54 -28.35 26.18 -20.43
CA PHE A 54 -26.92 25.94 -20.53
C PHE A 54 -26.15 27.10 -19.90
N TRP A 55 -24.95 26.82 -19.40
CA TRP A 55 -23.99 27.87 -19.07
C TRP A 55 -23.43 28.45 -20.37
N VAL A 56 -23.05 29.71 -20.32
CA VAL A 56 -22.33 30.37 -21.41
C VAL A 56 -20.85 30.25 -21.10
N ASP A 57 -20.02 30.27 -22.14
CA ASP A 57 -18.58 30.39 -21.97
C ASP A 57 -18.26 31.59 -21.06
N PRO A 58 -17.49 31.38 -19.96
CA PRO A 58 -17.17 32.45 -19.03
C PRO A 58 -16.45 33.62 -19.70
N GLU A 59 -16.81 34.84 -19.31
CA GLU A 59 -16.15 36.08 -19.73
C GLU A 59 -15.57 36.86 -18.53
N GLY A 60 -14.63 37.76 -18.80
CA GLY A 60 -14.04 38.62 -17.79
C GLY A 60 -13.45 37.86 -16.59
N ALA A 61 -13.78 38.30 -15.38
CA ALA A 61 -13.24 37.75 -14.14
C ALA A 61 -13.55 36.25 -13.95
N LEU A 62 -14.72 35.77 -14.39
CA LEU A 62 -15.09 34.35 -14.25
C LEU A 62 -14.24 33.45 -15.15
N ARG A 63 -13.83 33.97 -16.33
CA ARG A 63 -12.89 33.29 -17.22
C ARG A 63 -11.50 33.21 -16.62
N ASP A 64 -11.06 34.24 -15.92
CA ASP A 64 -9.76 34.25 -15.25
C ASP A 64 -9.76 33.22 -14.11
N THR A 65 -10.82 33.16 -13.29
CA THR A 65 -11.01 32.11 -12.28
C THR A 65 -11.00 30.71 -12.88
N GLN A 66 -11.72 30.48 -13.99
CA GLN A 66 -11.71 29.20 -14.71
C GLN A 66 -10.31 28.79 -15.15
N ARG A 67 -9.52 29.74 -15.65
CA ARG A 67 -8.14 29.49 -16.13
C ARG A 67 -7.19 29.18 -15.00
N ASP A 68 -7.29 29.91 -13.89
CA ASP A 68 -6.45 29.69 -12.72
C ASP A 68 -6.74 28.34 -12.06
N LEU A 69 -8.02 27.96 -11.97
CA LEU A 69 -8.45 26.64 -11.49
C LEU A 69 -7.89 25.52 -12.38
N LYS A 70 -8.07 25.61 -13.70
CA LYS A 70 -7.50 24.64 -14.66
C LYS A 70 -5.99 24.52 -14.51
N ARG A 71 -5.29 25.64 -14.33
CA ARG A 71 -3.84 25.65 -14.19
C ARG A 71 -3.38 24.95 -12.92
N GLN A 72 -4.04 25.21 -11.79
CA GLN A 72 -3.72 24.55 -10.52
C GLN A 72 -4.00 23.06 -10.59
N TYR A 73 -5.15 22.67 -11.13
CA TYR A 73 -5.48 21.27 -11.37
C TYR A 73 -4.45 20.56 -12.26
N GLU A 74 -4.07 21.14 -13.40
CA GLU A 74 -3.08 20.50 -14.29
C GLU A 74 -1.69 20.38 -13.65
N SER A 75 -1.32 21.34 -12.79
CA SER A 75 -0.08 21.29 -12.02
C SER A 75 -0.12 20.16 -10.99
N TRP A 76 -1.21 20.06 -10.22
CA TRP A 76 -1.46 18.97 -9.28
C TRP A 76 -1.45 17.61 -10.00
N TYR A 77 -2.22 17.49 -11.07
CA TYR A 77 -2.35 16.25 -11.84
C TYR A 77 -1.00 15.75 -12.34
N THR A 78 -0.17 16.63 -12.91
CA THR A 78 1.15 16.24 -13.43
C THR A 78 2.05 15.69 -12.31
N ARG A 79 1.99 16.30 -11.12
CA ARG A 79 2.75 15.84 -9.96
C ARG A 79 2.24 14.49 -9.46
N SER A 80 0.91 14.33 -9.34
CA SER A 80 0.24 13.11 -8.88
C SER A 80 0.41 11.94 -9.86
N GLU A 81 0.29 12.19 -11.17
CA GLU A 81 0.44 11.19 -12.24
C GLU A 81 1.81 10.51 -12.19
N ASN A 82 2.88 11.25 -11.90
CA ASN A 82 4.22 10.67 -11.76
C ASN A 82 4.28 9.63 -10.64
N LEU A 83 3.67 9.90 -9.48
CA LEU A 83 3.61 8.95 -8.37
C LEU A 83 2.75 7.74 -8.72
N VAL A 84 1.59 7.97 -9.33
CA VAL A 84 0.66 6.89 -9.72
C VAL A 84 1.32 5.99 -10.76
N ALA A 85 2.01 6.55 -11.76
CA ALA A 85 2.71 5.77 -12.78
C ALA A 85 3.87 4.94 -12.20
N GLU A 86 4.59 5.47 -11.21
CA GLU A 86 5.71 4.77 -10.57
C GLU A 86 5.23 3.65 -9.64
N TYR A 87 4.26 3.93 -8.77
CA TYR A 87 3.90 3.03 -7.67
C TYR A 87 2.63 2.22 -7.94
N LEU A 88 1.68 2.75 -8.74
CA LEU A 88 0.38 2.15 -9.02
C LEU A 88 0.10 2.06 -10.53
N PRO A 89 1.00 1.49 -11.36
CA PRO A 89 0.83 1.45 -12.81
C PRO A 89 -0.47 0.75 -13.26
N GLY A 90 -1.00 -0.16 -12.45
CA GLY A 90 -2.28 -0.84 -12.73
C GLY A 90 -3.53 0.04 -12.55
N ARG A 91 -3.41 1.22 -11.94
CA ARG A 91 -4.50 2.21 -11.77
C ARG A 91 -4.24 3.51 -12.55
N LEU A 92 -3.19 3.55 -13.38
CA LEU A 92 -2.86 4.74 -14.16
C LEU A 92 -3.96 5.06 -15.18
N ASP A 93 -4.48 4.05 -15.89
CA ASP A 93 -5.55 4.25 -16.88
C ASP A 93 -6.82 4.86 -16.24
N GLU A 94 -7.20 4.38 -15.04
CA GLU A 94 -8.32 4.91 -14.24
C GLU A 94 -8.09 6.38 -13.88
N PHE A 95 -6.86 6.71 -13.45
CA PHE A 95 -6.45 8.07 -13.10
C PHE A 95 -6.50 9.03 -14.31
N GLU A 96 -6.05 8.57 -15.48
CA GLU A 96 -6.07 9.33 -16.75
C GLU A 96 -7.49 9.52 -17.31
N GLU A 97 -8.35 8.50 -17.17
CA GLU A 97 -9.76 8.56 -17.58
C GLU A 97 -10.51 9.61 -16.76
N ALA A 98 -10.35 9.61 -15.43
CA ALA A 98 -10.92 10.63 -14.55
C ALA A 98 -10.51 12.06 -14.94
N ARG A 99 -9.24 12.29 -15.31
CA ARG A 99 -8.79 13.60 -15.82
C ARG A 99 -9.53 14.02 -17.09
N SER A 100 -9.70 13.07 -18.01
CA SER A 100 -10.38 13.35 -19.28
C SER A 100 -11.82 13.81 -19.02
N GLU A 101 -12.52 13.18 -18.07
CA GLU A 101 -13.86 13.58 -17.65
C GLU A 101 -13.89 14.91 -16.88
N ILE A 102 -12.92 15.16 -15.99
CA ILE A 102 -12.78 16.42 -15.24
C ILE A 102 -12.63 17.61 -16.20
N LYS A 103 -11.87 17.46 -17.29
CA LYS A 103 -11.74 18.51 -18.31
C LYS A 103 -13.09 18.93 -18.91
N GLU A 104 -13.99 17.98 -19.14
CA GLU A 104 -15.34 18.27 -19.63
C GLU A 104 -16.19 19.09 -18.63
N TYR A 105 -15.89 18.99 -17.32
CA TYR A 105 -16.49 19.86 -16.31
C TYR A 105 -15.92 21.27 -16.36
N PHE A 106 -14.61 21.41 -16.51
CA PHE A 106 -14.00 22.73 -16.64
C PHE A 106 -14.40 23.44 -17.94
N ASP A 107 -14.54 22.71 -19.05
CA ASP A 107 -14.98 23.24 -20.34
C ASP A 107 -16.51 23.45 -20.43
N LEU A 108 -17.24 23.07 -19.38
CA LEU A 108 -18.71 23.16 -19.28
C LEU A 108 -19.46 22.34 -20.36
N ASP A 109 -18.80 21.34 -20.96
CA ASP A 109 -19.35 20.45 -21.98
C ASP A 109 -20.30 19.38 -21.38
N LYS A 110 -19.94 18.88 -20.20
CA LYS A 110 -20.69 17.85 -19.45
C LYS A 110 -21.76 18.39 -18.49
N PRO A 111 -21.51 19.44 -17.66
CA PRO A 111 -22.49 19.89 -16.69
C PRO A 111 -23.70 20.58 -17.34
N SER A 112 -24.89 20.32 -16.80
CA SER A 112 -26.14 20.93 -17.27
C SER A 112 -26.62 22.02 -16.33
N ALA A 113 -26.68 23.27 -16.81
CA ALA A 113 -27.21 24.39 -16.03
C ALA A 113 -28.67 24.19 -15.58
N GLY A 114 -29.42 23.29 -16.23
CA GLY A 114 -30.76 22.91 -15.81
C GLY A 114 -30.83 22.13 -14.48
N ARG A 115 -29.71 21.50 -14.06
CA ARG A 115 -29.60 20.75 -12.79
C ARG A 115 -29.00 21.58 -11.65
N GLY A 116 -28.57 22.81 -11.91
CA GLY A 116 -27.92 23.69 -10.92
C GLY A 116 -26.41 23.47 -10.83
N TRP A 117 -25.71 24.45 -10.28
CA TRP A 117 -24.25 24.43 -10.16
C TRP A 117 -23.77 23.39 -9.14
N GLU A 118 -24.53 23.12 -8.07
CA GLU A 118 -24.20 22.10 -7.07
C GLU A 118 -24.03 20.73 -7.72
N ASN A 119 -24.86 20.38 -8.72
CA ASN A 119 -24.73 19.12 -9.45
C ASN A 119 -23.46 19.08 -10.30
N ALA A 120 -23.04 20.21 -10.86
CA ALA A 120 -21.80 20.31 -11.63
C ALA A 120 -20.58 20.19 -10.72
N PHE A 121 -20.59 20.92 -9.60
CA PHE A 121 -19.55 20.87 -8.58
C PHE A 121 -19.40 19.47 -8.00
N ASN A 122 -20.48 18.84 -7.54
CA ASN A 122 -20.42 17.49 -6.97
C ASN A 122 -19.89 16.48 -8.00
N GLY A 123 -20.30 16.57 -9.26
CA GLY A 123 -19.78 15.66 -10.29
C GLY A 123 -18.29 15.86 -10.61
N PHE A 124 -17.77 17.08 -10.44
CA PHE A 124 -16.32 17.33 -10.49
C PHE A 124 -15.63 16.74 -9.26
N VAL A 125 -16.16 17.01 -8.05
CA VAL A 125 -15.60 16.52 -6.78
C VAL A 125 -15.57 15.00 -6.76
N ASP A 126 -16.64 14.31 -7.19
CA ASP A 126 -16.70 12.85 -7.21
C ASP A 126 -15.53 12.24 -8.04
N LEU A 127 -15.21 12.83 -9.20
CA LEU A 127 -14.09 12.39 -10.06
C LEU A 127 -12.73 12.79 -9.48
N PHE A 128 -12.65 13.96 -8.85
CA PHE A 128 -11.42 14.44 -8.27
C PHE A 128 -11.04 13.63 -7.02
N ASP A 129 -12.03 13.29 -6.19
CA ASP A 129 -11.88 12.38 -5.06
C ASP A 129 -11.45 10.99 -5.50
N GLU A 130 -11.93 10.48 -6.64
CA GLU A 130 -11.42 9.23 -7.23
C GLU A 130 -9.90 9.30 -7.50
N GLN A 131 -9.43 10.38 -8.12
CA GLN A 131 -8.00 10.62 -8.34
C GLN A 131 -7.22 10.73 -7.01
N ARG A 132 -7.75 11.47 -6.03
CA ARG A 132 -7.15 11.60 -4.69
C ARG A 132 -7.09 10.26 -3.98
N HIS A 133 -8.13 9.44 -4.05
CA HIS A 133 -8.14 8.10 -3.45
C HIS A 133 -7.10 7.16 -4.09
N ILE A 134 -6.88 7.25 -5.41
CA ILE A 134 -5.78 6.55 -6.07
C ILE A 134 -4.43 7.01 -5.51
N LEU A 135 -4.20 8.33 -5.48
CA LEU A 135 -2.96 8.92 -4.98
C LEU A 135 -2.67 8.52 -3.53
N ASN A 136 -3.66 8.65 -2.64
CA ASN A 136 -3.54 8.31 -1.22
C ASN A 136 -3.31 6.82 -0.94
N SER A 137 -3.47 5.94 -1.93
CA SER A 137 -3.15 4.51 -1.81
C SER A 137 -1.67 4.19 -2.09
N VAL A 138 -0.89 5.14 -2.63
CA VAL A 138 0.54 4.97 -2.93
C VAL A 138 1.37 4.55 -1.71
N PRO A 139 1.25 5.17 -0.51
CA PRO A 139 2.06 4.80 0.64
C PRO A 139 1.88 3.34 1.06
N GLY A 140 0.64 2.86 1.08
CA GLY A 140 0.33 1.47 1.42
C GLY A 140 0.90 0.48 0.41
N ARG A 141 0.97 0.86 -0.87
CA ARG A 141 1.61 0.05 -1.92
C ARG A 141 3.12 -0.04 -1.74
N ILE A 142 3.79 1.06 -1.35
CA ILE A 142 5.23 1.08 -1.06
C ILE A 142 5.53 0.17 0.14
N GLU A 143 4.73 0.26 1.20
CA GLU A 143 4.85 -0.59 2.38
C GLU A 143 4.70 -2.07 2.03
N SER A 144 3.66 -2.41 1.28
CA SER A 144 3.44 -3.79 0.80
C SER A 144 4.59 -4.29 -0.05
N ALA A 145 5.07 -3.49 -1.01
CA ALA A 145 6.21 -3.86 -1.86
C ALA A 145 7.50 -4.09 -1.06
N THR A 146 7.72 -3.26 -0.04
CA THR A 146 8.87 -3.34 0.85
C THR A 146 8.81 -4.63 1.66
N LEU A 147 7.65 -4.94 2.22
CA LEU A 147 7.41 -6.17 2.98
C LEU A 147 7.62 -7.41 2.11
N GLU A 148 7.03 -7.46 0.92
CA GLU A 148 7.21 -8.54 -0.06
C GLU A 148 8.69 -8.75 -0.39
N ALA A 149 9.46 -7.68 -0.59
CA ALA A 149 10.88 -7.74 -0.87
C ALA A 149 11.68 -8.32 0.32
N TRP A 150 11.40 -7.87 1.54
CA TRP A 150 12.02 -8.40 2.75
C TRP A 150 11.73 -9.89 2.93
N GLN A 151 10.47 -10.31 2.77
CA GLN A 151 10.08 -11.72 2.86
C GLN A 151 10.78 -12.58 1.80
N GLN A 152 10.99 -12.06 0.58
CA GLN A 152 11.75 -12.78 -0.44
C GLN A 152 13.23 -12.93 -0.06
N ILE A 153 13.83 -11.89 0.52
CA ILE A 153 15.21 -11.93 1.01
C ILE A 153 15.33 -12.91 2.18
N SER A 154 14.46 -12.81 3.19
CA SER A 154 14.44 -13.71 4.35
C SER A 154 14.33 -15.18 3.91
N ARG A 155 13.39 -15.51 3.01
CA ARG A 155 13.26 -16.88 2.47
C ARG A 155 14.53 -17.39 1.79
N ARG A 156 15.26 -16.53 1.07
CA ARG A 156 16.53 -16.93 0.43
C ARG A 156 17.62 -17.19 1.48
N VAL A 157 17.77 -16.27 2.43
CA VAL A 157 18.76 -16.38 3.52
C VAL A 157 18.48 -17.63 4.37
N GLU A 158 17.24 -17.85 4.79
CA GLU A 158 16.83 -19.02 5.57
C GLU A 158 17.18 -20.33 4.85
N LYS A 159 16.89 -20.41 3.54
CA LYS A 159 17.21 -21.60 2.73
C LYS A 159 18.72 -21.83 2.63
N GLU A 160 19.49 -20.75 2.45
CA GLU A 160 20.95 -20.82 2.41
C GLU A 160 21.54 -21.23 3.76
N GLU A 161 21.02 -20.72 4.88
CA GLU A 161 21.44 -21.09 6.24
C GLU A 161 21.10 -22.56 6.55
N ILE A 162 19.90 -23.05 6.19
CA ILE A 162 19.55 -24.47 6.33
C ILE A 162 20.48 -25.37 5.50
N GLN A 163 20.80 -24.97 4.26
CA GLN A 163 21.72 -25.72 3.42
C GLN A 163 23.14 -25.76 4.01
N GLN A 164 23.65 -24.62 4.50
CA GLN A 164 24.94 -24.55 5.19
C GLN A 164 24.96 -25.41 6.46
N ALA A 165 23.86 -25.43 7.22
CA ALA A 165 23.73 -26.30 8.38
C ALA A 165 23.85 -27.78 8.00
N ARG A 166 23.25 -28.20 6.87
CA ARG A 166 23.40 -29.57 6.34
C ARG A 166 24.84 -29.90 5.97
N GLU A 167 25.52 -28.99 5.27
CA GLU A 167 26.93 -29.16 4.88
C GLU A 167 27.85 -29.31 6.08
N LEU A 168 27.73 -28.42 7.07
CA LEU A 168 28.47 -28.50 8.33
C LEU A 168 28.19 -29.80 9.09
N PHE A 169 26.94 -30.26 9.07
CA PHE A 169 26.55 -31.49 9.74
C PHE A 169 27.18 -32.73 9.08
N ASP A 170 27.25 -32.74 7.75
CA ASP A 170 27.86 -33.81 6.96
C ASP A 170 29.38 -33.85 7.12
N GLU A 171 30.01 -32.71 7.40
CA GLU A 171 31.43 -32.57 7.76
C GLU A 171 31.74 -32.83 9.26
N ASP A 172 30.77 -33.35 10.04
CA ASP A 172 30.88 -33.60 11.48
C ASP A 172 31.05 -32.36 12.37
N PHE A 173 30.84 -31.14 11.85
CA PHE A 173 30.73 -29.91 12.65
C PHE A 173 29.34 -29.78 13.31
N VAL A 174 28.99 -30.77 14.14
CA VAL A 174 27.65 -30.94 14.74
C VAL A 174 27.18 -29.69 15.49
N ARG A 175 28.02 -29.10 16.34
CA ARG A 175 27.65 -27.89 17.08
C ARG A 175 27.33 -26.71 16.16
N ALA A 176 28.22 -26.44 15.21
CA ALA A 176 28.07 -25.31 14.28
C ALA A 176 26.81 -25.48 13.42
N SER A 177 26.55 -26.69 12.92
CA SER A 177 25.34 -26.98 12.16
C SER A 177 24.06 -26.70 12.95
N GLY A 178 24.02 -27.06 14.23
CA GLY A 178 22.87 -26.78 15.09
C GLY A 178 22.66 -25.29 15.35
N VAL A 179 23.73 -24.53 15.54
CA VAL A 179 23.64 -23.07 15.70
C VAL A 179 23.10 -22.42 14.41
N VAL A 180 23.63 -22.80 13.25
CA VAL A 180 23.22 -22.21 11.96
C VAL A 180 21.75 -22.53 11.64
N ALA A 181 21.31 -23.78 11.83
CA ALA A 181 19.91 -24.15 11.63
C ALA A 181 18.96 -23.40 12.59
N ALA A 182 19.39 -23.20 13.84
CA ALA A 182 18.61 -22.43 14.78
C ALA A 182 18.51 -20.96 14.41
N VAL A 183 19.57 -20.35 13.86
CA VAL A 183 19.52 -18.96 13.36
C VAL A 183 18.48 -18.83 12.25
N ALA A 184 18.46 -19.76 11.29
CA ALA A 184 17.45 -19.77 10.22
C ALA A 184 16.02 -19.82 10.79
N LEU A 185 15.79 -20.69 11.79
CA LEU A 185 14.49 -20.79 12.46
C LEU A 185 14.14 -19.53 13.28
N GLU A 186 15.11 -18.94 14.00
CA GLU A 186 14.91 -17.69 14.76
C GLU A 186 14.50 -16.54 13.83
N ARG A 187 15.18 -16.38 12.70
CA ARG A 187 14.84 -15.36 11.69
C ARG A 187 13.44 -15.56 11.14
N HIS A 188 13.11 -16.81 10.78
CA HIS A 188 11.79 -17.13 10.26
C HIS A 188 10.67 -16.83 11.26
N LEU A 189 10.86 -17.21 12.54
CA LEU A 189 9.90 -16.92 13.60
C LEU A 189 9.78 -15.42 13.88
N LEU A 190 10.88 -14.67 13.82
CA LEU A 190 10.87 -13.22 13.96
C LEU A 190 10.06 -12.58 12.83
N THR A 191 10.28 -13.01 11.60
CA THR A 191 9.51 -12.50 10.46
C THR A 191 8.05 -12.96 10.49
N LEU A 192 7.71 -14.11 11.08
CA LEU A 192 6.31 -14.45 11.37
C LEU A 192 5.69 -13.47 12.37
N CYS A 193 6.39 -13.11 13.45
CA CYS A 193 5.91 -12.09 14.39
C CYS A 193 5.71 -10.73 13.69
N GLU A 194 6.64 -10.32 12.82
CA GLU A 194 6.57 -9.06 12.06
C GLU A 194 5.35 -8.99 11.12
N ASN A 195 4.91 -10.13 10.58
CA ASN A 195 3.81 -10.19 9.61
C ASN A 195 2.44 -10.49 10.22
N SER A 196 2.37 -10.84 11.50
CA SER A 196 1.11 -11.15 12.17
C SER A 196 0.46 -9.89 12.73
N GLU A 197 -0.72 -9.54 12.23
CA GLU A 197 -1.50 -8.40 12.73
C GLU A 197 -1.90 -8.58 14.21
N GLU A 198 -1.99 -9.83 14.68
CA GLU A 198 -2.34 -10.18 16.06
C GLU A 198 -1.19 -10.03 17.06
N VAL A 199 0.05 -9.87 16.57
CA VAL A 199 1.24 -9.77 17.42
C VAL A 199 1.51 -8.30 17.76
N GLU A 200 1.24 -7.93 19.02
CA GLU A 200 1.44 -6.55 19.49
C GLU A 200 2.90 -6.23 19.88
N GLU A 201 3.60 -7.18 20.50
CA GLU A 201 4.94 -6.94 21.05
C GLU A 201 5.91 -8.13 20.84
N TYR A 202 7.09 -7.84 20.31
CA TYR A 202 8.25 -8.72 20.26
C TYR A 202 9.55 -7.90 20.24
N GLU A 203 10.68 -8.51 20.59
CA GLU A 203 11.99 -7.88 20.48
C GLU A 203 12.84 -8.60 19.42
N PRO A 204 13.62 -7.88 18.60
CA PRO A 204 14.52 -8.49 17.59
C PRO A 204 15.59 -9.43 18.17
N ASN A 205 15.85 -9.35 19.48
CA ASN A 205 16.83 -10.18 20.19
C ASN A 205 16.22 -11.49 20.76
N HIS A 206 14.90 -11.68 20.64
CA HIS A 206 14.21 -12.84 21.16
C HIS A 206 14.67 -14.12 20.43
N GLY A 207 15.01 -15.17 21.17
CA GLY A 207 15.31 -16.49 20.60
C GLY A 207 14.06 -17.34 20.34
N ILE A 208 14.27 -18.54 19.78
CA ILE A 208 13.20 -19.49 19.35
C ILE A 208 12.07 -19.61 20.38
N SER A 209 12.41 -19.88 21.66
CA SER A 209 11.39 -20.16 22.68
C SER A 209 10.50 -18.95 22.98
N ARG A 210 11.05 -17.73 22.90
CA ARG A 210 10.31 -16.51 23.23
C ARG A 210 9.45 -16.08 22.04
N LEU A 211 9.99 -16.12 20.83
CA LEU A 211 9.24 -15.87 19.59
C LEU A 211 8.08 -16.88 19.43
N ALA A 212 8.35 -18.18 19.65
CA ALA A 212 7.30 -19.20 19.58
C ALA A 212 6.21 -19.02 20.64
N GLN A 213 6.56 -18.50 21.83
CA GLN A 213 5.58 -18.15 22.85
C GLN A 213 4.71 -16.98 22.38
N THR A 214 5.32 -15.90 21.89
CA THR A 214 4.59 -14.74 21.34
C THR A 214 3.59 -15.15 20.26
N LEU A 215 4.03 -15.95 19.28
CA LEU A 215 3.16 -16.46 18.21
C LEU A 215 2.02 -17.34 18.74
N HIS A 216 2.27 -18.11 19.80
CA HIS A 216 1.21 -18.94 20.39
C HIS A 216 0.21 -18.11 21.19
N GLU A 217 0.68 -17.11 21.93
CA GLU A 217 -0.18 -16.20 22.71
C GLU A 217 -1.05 -15.32 21.81
N ALA A 218 -0.59 -15.01 20.61
CA ALA A 218 -1.35 -14.33 19.56
C ALA A 218 -2.21 -15.28 18.70
N ASP A 219 -2.35 -16.56 19.09
CA ASP A 219 -3.11 -17.59 18.36
C ASP A 219 -2.66 -17.83 16.88
N VAL A 220 -1.45 -17.40 16.52
CA VAL A 220 -0.85 -17.61 15.17
C VAL A 220 -0.41 -19.06 14.98
N ILE A 221 0.07 -19.70 16.05
CA ILE A 221 0.47 -21.11 16.03
C ILE A 221 -0.26 -21.93 17.10
N GLU A 222 -0.57 -23.18 16.75
CA GLU A 222 -1.19 -24.13 17.68
C GLU A 222 -0.23 -24.58 18.78
N LYS A 223 -0.80 -25.05 19.90
CA LYS A 223 -0.07 -25.57 21.05
C LYS A 223 0.89 -26.71 20.70
N THR A 224 0.56 -27.56 19.73
CA THR A 224 1.40 -28.65 19.25
C THR A 224 2.70 -28.11 18.65
N THR A 225 2.57 -27.21 17.68
CA THR A 225 3.66 -26.48 17.04
C THR A 225 4.53 -25.71 18.04
N TRP A 226 3.91 -25.03 19.01
CA TRP A 226 4.63 -24.35 20.08
C TRP A 226 5.51 -25.30 20.90
N ASN A 227 5.00 -26.49 21.26
CA ASN A 227 5.78 -27.48 21.99
C ASN A 227 6.94 -28.06 21.17
N ASP A 228 6.73 -28.25 19.86
CA ASP A 228 7.79 -28.68 18.96
C ASP A 228 8.90 -27.63 18.86
N LEU A 229 8.56 -26.35 18.68
CA LEU A 229 9.52 -25.24 18.65
C LEU A 229 10.28 -25.09 19.98
N LYS A 230 9.62 -25.31 21.12
CA LYS A 230 10.31 -25.35 22.43
C LYS A 230 11.32 -26.49 22.53
N ALA A 231 11.02 -27.65 21.96
CA ALA A 231 11.98 -28.75 21.91
C ALA A 231 13.20 -28.37 21.04
N LEU A 232 12.98 -27.67 19.92
CA LEU A 232 14.07 -27.17 19.07
C LEU A 232 14.91 -26.10 19.78
N ALA A 233 14.28 -25.20 20.53
CA ALA A 233 14.95 -24.20 21.35
C ALA A 233 15.91 -24.84 22.37
N SER A 234 15.49 -25.93 23.00
CA SER A 234 16.34 -26.68 23.93
C SER A 234 17.57 -27.29 23.24
N ILE A 235 17.42 -27.80 22.01
CA ILE A 235 18.55 -28.34 21.23
C ILE A 235 19.53 -27.22 20.86
N ARG A 236 19.00 -26.06 20.43
CA ARG A 236 19.78 -24.84 20.15
C ARG A 236 20.58 -24.40 21.37
N GLU A 237 19.98 -24.40 22.55
CA GLU A 237 20.64 -24.07 23.81
C GLU A 237 21.83 -25.01 24.06
N THR A 238 21.67 -26.33 23.89
CA THR A 238 22.80 -27.28 23.98
C THR A 238 23.90 -26.96 22.97
N CYS A 239 23.55 -26.59 21.74
CA CYS A 239 24.54 -26.23 20.71
C CYS A 239 25.31 -24.94 21.07
N ALA A 240 24.71 -24.01 21.80
CA ALA A 240 25.32 -22.74 22.18
C ALA A 240 26.11 -22.78 23.51
N HIS A 241 26.10 -23.90 24.25
CA HIS A 241 26.73 -24.03 25.56
C HIS A 241 27.77 -25.15 25.64
N ALA A 242 28.47 -25.29 26.77
CA ALA A 242 29.61 -26.19 26.91
C ALA A 242 29.29 -27.69 26.75
N GLU A 243 28.03 -28.10 26.93
CA GLU A 243 27.60 -29.49 26.73
C GLU A 243 27.69 -29.90 25.25
N GLU A 244 28.13 -31.12 24.98
CA GLU A 244 28.27 -31.61 23.60
C GLU A 244 26.92 -32.05 23.01
N PRO A 245 26.44 -31.41 21.92
CA PRO A 245 25.15 -31.73 21.35
C PRO A 245 25.16 -33.11 20.68
N LYS A 246 24.10 -33.89 20.91
CA LYS A 246 23.95 -35.21 20.31
C LYS A 246 23.64 -35.09 18.82
N LYS A 247 24.44 -35.76 17.97
CA LYS A 247 24.26 -35.77 16.50
C LYS A 247 22.81 -36.06 16.04
N PRO A 248 22.05 -37.01 16.64
CA PRO A 248 20.63 -37.21 16.28
C PRO A 248 19.72 -36.02 16.63
N ALA A 249 19.99 -35.33 17.74
CA ALA A 249 19.22 -34.16 18.15
C ALA A 249 19.46 -32.98 17.19
N VAL A 250 20.71 -32.75 16.79
CA VAL A 250 21.01 -31.70 15.81
C VAL A 250 20.44 -32.02 14.42
N ARG A 251 20.48 -33.29 14.00
CA ARG A 251 19.81 -33.71 12.76
C ARG A 251 18.31 -33.41 12.80
N ARG A 252 17.67 -33.66 13.95
CA ARG A 252 16.28 -33.31 14.17
C ARG A 252 16.08 -31.80 14.06
N LEU A 253 16.91 -30.99 14.72
CA LEU A 253 16.83 -29.53 14.64
C LEU A 253 16.88 -29.02 13.19
N ILE A 254 17.83 -29.50 12.38
CA ILE A 254 17.93 -29.12 10.97
C ILE A 254 16.67 -29.50 10.19
N ASN A 255 16.24 -30.75 10.28
CA ASN A 255 15.10 -31.26 9.52
C ASN A 255 13.78 -30.61 9.95
N ASP A 256 13.53 -30.50 11.25
CA ASP A 256 12.28 -29.96 11.79
C ASP A 256 12.21 -28.44 11.56
N SER A 257 13.34 -27.72 11.58
CA SER A 257 13.39 -26.29 11.21
C SER A 257 13.06 -26.08 9.74
N GLU A 258 13.67 -26.87 8.85
CA GLU A 258 13.37 -26.80 7.40
C GLU A 258 11.90 -27.13 7.13
N ASP A 259 11.38 -28.18 7.78
CA ASP A 259 9.98 -28.56 7.64
C ASP A 259 9.02 -27.50 8.18
N PHE A 260 9.37 -26.84 9.27
CA PHE A 260 8.59 -25.73 9.82
C PHE A 260 8.57 -24.54 8.86
N ILE A 261 9.74 -24.07 8.39
CA ILE A 261 9.88 -22.96 7.44
C ILE A 261 9.09 -23.24 6.15
N ARG A 262 9.15 -24.48 5.66
CA ARG A 262 8.44 -24.89 4.44
C ARG A 262 6.91 -24.93 4.62
N ARG A 263 6.42 -25.32 5.80
CA ARG A 263 4.97 -25.43 6.09
C ARG A 263 4.34 -24.09 6.47
N ASN A 264 5.14 -23.11 6.87
CA ASN A 264 4.69 -21.78 7.29
C ASN A 264 5.37 -20.70 6.41
N PRO A 265 5.09 -20.65 5.09
CA PRO A 265 5.73 -19.67 4.23
C PRO A 265 5.33 -18.24 4.63
N LEU A 266 6.29 -17.32 4.57
CA LEU A 266 6.04 -15.88 4.67
C LEU A 266 5.20 -15.45 3.46
N HIS A 267 3.96 -14.98 3.70
CA HIS A 267 2.98 -14.59 2.69
C HIS A 267 3.00 -13.10 2.41
#